data_AF-A0AAF0Y864-F1
#
_entry.id   AF-A0AAF0Y864-F1
#
_cell.length_a   1.000
_cell.length_b   1.000
_cell.length_c   1.000
_cell.angle_alpha   90.00
_cell.angle_beta   90.00
_cell.angle_gamma   90.00
#
_symmetry.space_group_name_H-M   'P 1'
#
loop_
_entity.id
_entity.type
_entity.pdbx_description
1 polymer ?
#
loop_
_entity_poly.entity_id
_entity_poly.type
_entity_poly.pdbx_seq_one_letter_code
_entity_poly.pdbx_strand_id
1 'polypeptide(L)'
;MSTQPLLQRTAKKRIALPVRVEPKVFFANERTFLSWLHFAVVLGGLAVGLLNFGDKVGRISAAMYTIIAYVDDQLLATGKISKAAILGKAGGVWATSSGYTLSQAEQDFVTKTAFTSPDSVQGTGITLNGFKFMTLRAGPDEVLGRKGERGVVIIPTTQAILVGEYDGTPAGDANVVVAKLADYLKSVGY
;
A
#
# COMPACT_ATOMS: atom_id res chain seq x y z
N MET A 1 -24.08 85.22 8.58
CA MET A 1 -24.89 84.40 9.50
C MET A 1 -26.10 83.88 8.76
N SER A 2 -26.16 82.57 8.46
CA SER A 2 -27.40 81.78 8.46
C SER A 2 -27.03 80.32 8.20
N THR A 3 -27.00 79.54 9.27
CA THR A 3 -26.87 78.07 9.32
C THR A 3 -28.19 77.40 9.00
N GLN A 4 -28.21 76.35 8.17
CA GLN A 4 -29.35 75.42 8.05
C GLN A 4 -28.93 74.10 7.34
N PRO A 5 -29.66 72.98 7.51
CA PRO A 5 -29.35 71.97 8.53
C PRO A 5 -29.04 70.57 7.96
N LEU A 6 -28.55 69.67 8.83
CA LEU A 6 -28.15 68.29 8.54
C LEU A 6 -29.33 67.43 8.02
N LEU A 7 -29.20 66.88 6.81
CA LEU A 7 -30.09 65.83 6.29
C LEU A 7 -29.88 64.53 7.08
N GLN A 8 -30.72 64.34 8.09
CA GLN A 8 -30.89 63.10 8.83
C GLN A 8 -31.40 61.99 7.89
N ARG A 9 -30.55 61.00 7.58
CA ARG A 9 -30.94 59.79 6.83
C ARG A 9 -32.02 59.04 7.61
N THR A 10 -33.24 59.01 7.08
CA THR A 10 -34.35 58.21 7.58
C THR A 10 -34.03 56.72 7.54
N ALA A 11 -34.35 56.03 8.63
CA ALA A 11 -34.00 54.64 8.89
C ALA A 11 -34.51 53.67 7.79
N LYS A 12 -33.61 52.82 7.29
CA LYS A 12 -33.87 51.79 6.29
C LYS A 12 -34.76 50.68 6.87
N LYS A 13 -36.09 50.82 6.75
CA LYS A 13 -37.05 49.77 7.09
C LYS A 13 -36.92 48.63 6.07
N ARG A 14 -36.40 47.48 6.53
CA ARG A 14 -36.30 46.26 5.69
C ARG A 14 -37.70 45.67 5.52
N ILE A 15 -38.21 45.68 4.28
CA ILE A 15 -39.46 45.02 3.90
C ILE A 15 -39.07 43.64 3.35
N ALA A 16 -39.52 42.56 4.01
CA ALA A 16 -39.29 41.19 3.57
C ALA A 16 -40.32 40.85 2.48
N LEU A 17 -39.90 40.89 1.22
CA LEU A 17 -40.70 40.34 0.12
C LEU A 17 -40.48 38.82 0.09
N PRO A 18 -41.55 37.99 0.09
CA PRO A 18 -41.39 36.55 0.02
C PRO A 18 -40.70 36.19 -1.31
N VAL A 19 -39.47 35.67 -1.21
CA VAL A 19 -38.72 35.20 -2.38
C VAL A 19 -39.40 33.94 -2.89
N ARG A 20 -39.97 34.03 -4.10
CA ARG A 20 -40.51 32.88 -4.82
C ARG A 20 -39.34 31.98 -5.21
N VAL A 21 -39.19 30.86 -4.53
CA VAL A 21 -38.15 29.87 -4.83
C VAL A 21 -38.54 29.17 -6.13
N GLU A 22 -37.80 29.39 -7.21
CA GLU A 22 -38.09 28.73 -8.47
C GLU A 22 -37.85 27.21 -8.32
N PRO A 23 -38.80 26.35 -8.73
CA PRO A 23 -38.72 24.91 -8.46
C PRO A 23 -37.40 24.28 -8.96
N LYS A 24 -36.84 24.82 -10.04
CA LYS A 24 -35.59 24.33 -10.64
C LYS A 24 -34.38 24.47 -9.71
N VAL A 25 -34.29 25.54 -8.92
CA VAL A 25 -33.18 25.74 -7.97
C VAL A 25 -33.34 24.85 -6.74
N PHE A 26 -34.59 24.63 -6.34
CA PHE A 26 -34.93 23.71 -5.25
C PHE A 26 -34.56 22.27 -5.60
N PHE A 27 -35.01 21.76 -6.77
CA PHE A 27 -34.67 20.42 -7.24
C PHE A 27 -33.17 20.22 -7.54
N ALA A 28 -32.46 21.27 -7.99
CA ALA A 28 -31.01 21.22 -8.15
C ALA A 28 -30.29 21.10 -6.80
N ASN A 29 -30.73 21.87 -5.79
CA ASN A 29 -30.18 21.81 -4.44
C ASN A 29 -30.45 20.46 -3.77
N GLU A 30 -31.62 19.85 -4.01
CA GLU A 30 -31.96 18.52 -3.48
C GLU A 30 -31.02 17.43 -3.98
N ARG A 31 -30.63 17.45 -5.27
CA ARG A 31 -29.66 16.48 -5.82
C ARG A 31 -28.32 16.57 -5.09
N THR A 32 -27.83 17.79 -4.87
CA THR A 32 -26.59 18.01 -4.12
C THR A 32 -26.76 17.65 -2.65
N PHE A 33 -27.87 18.02 -2.02
CA PHE A 33 -28.16 17.71 -0.62
C PHE A 33 -28.21 16.20 -0.37
N LEU A 34 -28.91 15.44 -1.21
CA LEU A 34 -28.97 13.98 -1.11
C LEU A 34 -27.59 13.34 -1.34
N SER A 35 -26.74 13.94 -2.19
CA SER A 35 -25.36 13.48 -2.38
C SER A 35 -24.50 13.70 -1.13
N TRP A 36 -24.64 14.87 -0.49
CA TRP A 36 -23.98 15.16 0.78
C TRP A 36 -24.50 14.29 1.92
N LEU A 37 -25.81 14.03 1.96
CA LEU A 37 -26.44 13.15 2.94
C LEU A 37 -25.95 11.72 2.79
N HIS A 38 -25.91 11.20 1.55
CA HIS A 38 -25.37 9.88 1.26
C HIS A 38 -23.90 9.77 1.72
N PHE A 39 -23.08 10.79 1.45
CA PHE A 39 -21.69 10.85 1.92
C PHE A 39 -21.58 10.82 3.45
N ALA A 40 -22.43 11.60 4.15
CA ALA A 40 -22.48 11.60 5.61
C ALA A 40 -22.95 10.27 6.20
N VAL A 41 -23.91 9.59 5.56
CA VAL A 41 -24.41 8.27 5.98
C VAL A 41 -23.33 7.20 5.79
N VAL A 42 -22.57 7.24 4.69
CA VAL A 42 -21.45 6.33 4.46
C VAL A 42 -20.34 6.54 5.50
N LEU A 43 -19.96 7.80 5.78
CA LEU A 43 -18.99 8.13 6.82
C LEU A 43 -19.48 7.70 8.21
N GLY A 44 -20.76 7.90 8.52
CA GLY A 44 -21.37 7.47 9.77
C GLY A 44 -21.39 5.95 9.92
N GLY A 45 -21.77 5.21 8.89
CA GLY A 45 -21.76 3.75 8.89
C GLY A 45 -20.36 3.16 9.04
N LEU A 46 -19.37 3.75 8.37
CA LEU A 46 -17.96 3.37 8.48
C LEU A 46 -17.40 3.70 9.88
N ALA A 47 -17.77 4.84 10.46
CA ALA A 47 -17.39 5.22 11.82
C ALA A 47 -18.02 4.28 12.88
N VAL A 48 -19.32 3.98 12.78
CA VAL A 48 -20.00 3.04 13.68
C VAL A 48 -19.45 1.61 13.51
N GLY A 49 -19.09 1.21 12.28
CA GLY A 49 -18.36 -0.03 12.02
C GLY A 49 -17.00 -0.07 12.69
N LEU A 50 -16.22 1.02 12.61
CA LEU A 50 -14.93 1.15 13.29
C LEU A 50 -15.07 1.15 14.83
N LEU A 51 -16.14 1.73 15.38
CA LEU A 51 -16.40 1.74 16.81
C LEU A 51 -16.81 0.35 17.34
N ASN A 52 -17.54 -0.46 16.56
CA ASN A 52 -17.88 -1.84 16.94
C ASN A 52 -16.69 -2.81 16.84
N PHE A 53 -15.70 -2.54 15.98
CA PHE A 53 -14.47 -3.33 15.84
C PHE A 53 -13.24 -2.64 16.42
N GLY A 54 -13.46 -1.65 17.30
CA GLY A 54 -12.46 -0.78 17.90
C GLY A 54 -11.59 -1.48 18.93
N ASP A 55 -10.76 -2.41 18.47
CA ASP A 55 -9.32 -2.48 18.76
C ASP A 55 -8.76 -3.79 18.18
N LYS A 56 -7.54 -3.72 17.63
CA LYS A 56 -6.83 -4.76 16.84
C LYS A 56 -7.26 -4.89 15.38
N VAL A 57 -8.54 -5.05 15.04
CA VAL A 57 -8.94 -5.28 13.63
C VAL A 57 -8.69 -4.05 12.75
N GLY A 58 -8.99 -2.84 13.24
CA GLY A 58 -8.73 -1.59 12.50
C GLY A 58 -7.25 -1.26 12.30
N ARG A 59 -6.38 -1.66 13.25
CA ARG A 59 -4.92 -1.50 13.11
C ARG A 59 -4.33 -2.54 12.17
N ILE A 60 -4.81 -3.78 12.25
CA ILE A 60 -4.40 -4.87 11.35
C ILE A 60 -4.85 -4.59 9.93
N SER A 61 -6.07 -4.10 9.71
CA SER A 61 -6.56 -3.76 8.37
C SER A 61 -5.85 -2.53 7.79
N ALA A 62 -5.57 -1.50 8.60
CA ALA A 62 -4.79 -0.34 8.16
C ALA A 62 -3.34 -0.72 7.83
N ALA A 63 -2.68 -1.51 8.69
CA ALA A 63 -1.33 -2.00 8.44
C ALA A 63 -1.27 -2.90 7.21
N MET A 64 -2.23 -3.81 7.05
CA MET A 64 -2.31 -4.70 5.89
C MET A 64 -2.56 -3.92 4.60
N TYR A 65 -3.50 -2.96 4.60
CA TYR A 65 -3.79 -2.14 3.43
C TYR A 65 -2.61 -1.24 3.06
N THR A 66 -1.89 -0.73 4.06
CA THR A 66 -0.69 0.10 3.84
C THR A 66 0.46 -0.74 3.30
N ILE A 67 0.65 -1.97 3.78
CA ILE A 67 1.67 -2.90 3.26
C ILE A 67 1.34 -3.31 1.82
N ILE A 68 0.08 -3.64 1.52
CA ILE A 68 -0.37 -3.97 0.16
C ILE A 68 -0.15 -2.78 -0.77
N ALA A 69 -0.59 -1.59 -0.36
CA ALA A 69 -0.39 -0.36 -1.14
C ALA A 69 1.09 -0.06 -1.36
N TYR A 70 1.97 -0.30 -0.38
CA TYR A 70 3.41 -0.10 -0.54
C TYR A 70 4.04 -1.10 -1.52
N VAL A 71 3.60 -2.35 -1.51
CA VAL A 71 4.05 -3.35 -2.49
C VAL A 71 3.61 -2.96 -3.90
N ASP A 72 2.38 -2.51 -4.06
CA ASP A 72 1.85 -2.07 -5.35
C ASP A 72 2.52 -0.76 -5.83
N ASP A 73 2.64 0.26 -4.99
CA ASP A 73 3.18 1.59 -5.36
C ASP A 73 4.71 1.69 -5.35
N GLN A 74 5.44 0.85 -4.62
CA GLN A 74 6.92 0.96 -4.53
C GLN A 74 7.66 -0.21 -5.19
N LEU A 75 7.07 -1.40 -5.29
CA LEU A 75 7.72 -2.52 -5.99
C LEU A 75 7.19 -2.66 -7.42
N LEU A 76 5.87 -2.72 -7.61
CA LEU A 76 5.27 -2.95 -8.93
C LEU A 76 5.26 -1.68 -9.80
N ALA A 77 5.03 -0.50 -9.21
CA ALA A 77 5.04 0.78 -9.95
C ALA A 77 6.44 1.20 -10.47
N THR A 78 7.52 0.56 -10.01
CA THR A 78 8.86 0.78 -10.59
C THR A 78 8.98 0.21 -12.01
N GLY A 79 8.09 -0.71 -12.40
CA GLY A 79 8.17 -1.45 -13.66
C GLY A 79 9.35 -2.43 -13.75
N LYS A 80 10.11 -2.58 -12.64
CA LYS A 80 11.37 -3.35 -12.58
C LYS A 80 11.23 -4.66 -11.82
N ILE A 81 10.19 -4.80 -10.99
CA ILE A 81 9.85 -6.03 -10.26
C ILE A 81 8.49 -6.51 -10.76
N SER A 82 8.43 -7.75 -11.22
CA SER A 82 7.24 -8.34 -11.80
C SER A 82 6.36 -9.04 -10.77
N LYS A 83 6.97 -9.63 -9.73
CA LYS A 83 6.28 -10.26 -8.60
C LYS A 83 7.08 -10.06 -7.32
N ALA A 84 6.42 -9.94 -6.18
CA ALA A 84 7.08 -9.78 -4.89
C ALA A 84 6.35 -10.52 -3.77
N ALA A 85 7.09 -10.96 -2.77
CA ALA A 85 6.57 -11.45 -1.51
C ALA A 85 7.38 -10.95 -0.33
N ILE A 86 6.72 -10.79 0.81
CA ILE A 86 7.34 -10.58 2.11
C ILE A 86 7.00 -11.80 2.96
N LEU A 87 8.02 -12.53 3.38
CA LEU A 87 7.93 -13.68 4.25
C LEU A 87 8.39 -13.31 5.66
N GLY A 88 7.73 -13.83 6.69
CA GLY A 88 8.21 -13.72 8.06
C GLY A 88 9.39 -14.66 8.29
N LYS A 89 10.41 -14.23 9.04
CA LYS A 89 11.55 -15.09 9.40
C LYS A 89 11.17 -16.26 10.31
N ALA A 90 10.04 -16.15 11.02
CA ALA A 90 9.42 -17.24 11.78
C ALA A 90 8.55 -18.17 10.91
N GLY A 91 8.49 -17.93 9.59
CA GLY A 91 7.59 -18.57 8.65
C GLY A 91 6.31 -17.75 8.42
N GLY A 92 5.62 -18.08 7.32
CA GLY A 92 4.37 -17.44 6.92
C GLY A 92 4.56 -16.26 5.96
N VAL A 93 3.52 -16.01 5.18
CA VAL A 93 3.47 -14.93 4.18
C VAL A 93 2.85 -13.69 4.81
N TRP A 94 3.59 -12.58 4.82
CA TRP A 94 3.08 -11.30 5.32
C TRP A 94 2.41 -10.48 4.21
N ALA A 95 2.94 -10.55 2.99
CA ALA A 95 2.35 -9.93 1.81
C ALA A 95 2.82 -10.62 0.53
N THR A 96 1.97 -10.68 -0.49
CA THR A 96 2.33 -11.12 -1.84
C THR A 96 1.69 -10.21 -2.88
N SER A 97 2.38 -10.02 -4.00
CA SER A 97 1.81 -9.42 -5.21
C SER A 97 0.74 -10.33 -5.81
N SER A 98 -0.19 -9.76 -6.57
CA SER A 98 -1.28 -10.50 -7.23
C SER A 98 -0.77 -11.70 -8.04
N GLY A 99 -1.38 -12.87 -7.82
CA GLY A 99 -1.02 -14.11 -8.52
C GLY A 99 0.37 -14.66 -8.18
N TYR A 100 0.94 -14.31 -7.03
CA TYR A 100 2.17 -14.90 -6.50
C TYR A 100 1.84 -15.72 -5.24
N THR A 101 1.75 -17.03 -5.42
CA THR A 101 1.41 -17.98 -4.36
C THR A 101 2.60 -18.90 -4.10
N LEU A 102 3.29 -18.67 -2.99
CA LEU A 102 4.39 -19.53 -2.55
C LEU A 102 3.84 -20.69 -1.73
N SER A 103 4.16 -21.92 -2.11
CA SER A 103 3.82 -23.11 -1.35
C SER A 103 4.58 -23.15 -0.02
N GLN A 104 4.06 -23.88 0.98
CA GLN A 104 4.71 -23.99 2.29
C GLN A 104 6.14 -24.54 2.20
N ALA A 105 6.39 -25.47 1.27
CA ALA A 105 7.73 -26.02 1.04
C ALA A 105 8.72 -24.98 0.51
N GLU A 106 8.27 -24.09 -0.39
CA GLU A 106 9.09 -23.00 -0.94
C GLU A 106 9.37 -21.93 0.14
N GLN A 107 8.36 -21.59 0.95
CA GLN A 107 8.53 -20.67 2.08
C GLN A 107 9.53 -21.20 3.11
N ASP A 108 9.41 -22.49 3.45
CA ASP A 108 10.32 -23.15 4.39
C ASP A 108 11.75 -23.20 3.85
N PHE A 109 11.93 -23.46 2.55
CA PHE A 109 13.24 -23.42 1.91
C PHE A 109 13.87 -22.03 1.98
N VAL A 110 13.11 -20.97 1.65
CA VAL A 110 13.60 -19.59 1.73
C VAL A 110 13.93 -19.18 3.17
N THR A 111 13.10 -19.58 4.13
CA THR A 111 13.26 -19.13 5.52
C THR A 111 14.34 -19.91 6.27
N LYS A 112 14.42 -21.23 6.06
CA LYS A 112 15.26 -22.12 6.85
C LYS A 112 16.58 -22.48 6.17
N THR A 113 16.62 -22.48 4.84
CA THR A 113 17.76 -23.01 4.07
C THR A 113 18.52 -21.93 3.30
N ALA A 114 17.82 -20.94 2.73
CA ALA A 114 18.43 -19.96 1.82
C ALA A 114 19.63 -19.20 2.42
N PHE A 115 19.57 -18.89 3.72
CA PHE A 115 20.58 -18.09 4.42
C PHE A 115 21.48 -18.89 5.37
N THR A 116 21.15 -20.15 5.65
CA THR A 116 21.90 -21.00 6.59
C THR A 116 22.90 -21.90 5.89
N SER A 117 22.61 -22.33 4.66
CA SER A 117 23.42 -23.31 3.92
C SER A 117 23.66 -22.85 2.47
N PRO A 118 24.58 -21.89 2.24
CA PRO A 118 24.84 -21.34 0.92
C PRO A 118 25.20 -22.39 -0.14
N ASP A 119 25.99 -23.41 0.23
CA ASP A 119 26.42 -24.47 -0.68
C ASP A 119 25.25 -25.34 -1.17
N SER A 120 24.31 -25.64 -0.28
CA SER A 120 23.07 -26.35 -0.61
C SER A 120 22.22 -25.56 -1.59
N VAL A 121 22.12 -24.25 -1.40
CA VAL A 121 21.33 -23.34 -2.24
C VAL A 121 21.99 -23.18 -3.61
N GLN A 122 23.33 -23.13 -3.67
CA GLN A 122 24.05 -23.09 -4.94
C GLN A 122 23.88 -24.37 -5.76
N GLY A 123 23.96 -25.54 -5.13
CA GLY A 123 23.77 -26.82 -5.83
C GLY A 123 22.32 -27.13 -6.19
N THR A 124 21.37 -26.78 -5.32
CA THR A 124 19.95 -27.12 -5.50
C THR A 124 19.23 -26.09 -6.36
N GLY A 125 19.59 -24.81 -6.30
CA GLY A 125 18.81 -23.71 -6.85
C GLY A 125 17.66 -23.27 -5.93
N ILE A 126 16.92 -22.25 -6.36
CA ILE A 126 15.82 -21.63 -5.60
C ILE A 126 14.53 -21.89 -6.36
N THR A 127 13.52 -22.49 -5.74
CA THR A 127 12.22 -22.70 -6.37
C THR A 127 11.19 -21.76 -5.77
N LEU A 128 10.53 -20.98 -6.62
CA LEU A 128 9.47 -20.06 -6.22
C LEU A 128 8.33 -20.12 -7.23
N ASN A 129 7.10 -20.26 -6.73
CA ASN A 129 5.89 -20.35 -7.53
C ASN A 129 6.00 -21.43 -8.64
N GLY A 130 6.64 -22.55 -8.33
CA GLY A 130 6.90 -23.67 -9.25
C GLY A 130 8.05 -23.45 -10.25
N PHE A 131 8.69 -22.28 -10.25
CA PHE A 131 9.84 -21.99 -11.12
C PHE A 131 11.15 -22.16 -10.36
N LYS A 132 12.01 -23.07 -10.85
CA LYS A 132 13.37 -23.25 -10.37
C LYS A 132 14.33 -22.24 -11.01
N PHE A 133 14.95 -21.41 -10.19
CA PHE A 133 16.00 -20.44 -10.50
C PHE A 133 17.38 -21.01 -10.14
N MET A 134 18.37 -20.78 -10.99
CA MET A 134 19.76 -21.08 -10.66
C MET A 134 20.32 -19.99 -9.76
N THR A 135 20.95 -20.38 -8.66
CA THR A 135 21.58 -19.46 -7.72
C THR A 135 22.82 -18.84 -8.36
N LEU A 136 22.88 -17.51 -8.41
CA LEU A 136 24.05 -16.76 -8.86
C LEU A 136 24.97 -16.41 -7.69
N ARG A 137 24.37 -16.08 -6.55
CA ARG A 137 25.05 -15.71 -5.32
C ARG A 137 24.19 -16.15 -4.15
N ALA A 138 24.79 -16.78 -3.15
CA ALA A 138 24.14 -17.07 -1.88
C ALA A 138 25.07 -16.63 -0.76
N GLY A 139 24.59 -15.72 0.08
CA GLY A 139 25.28 -15.23 1.26
C GLY A 139 24.29 -14.95 2.39
N PRO A 140 24.80 -14.58 3.57
CA PRO A 140 23.95 -14.31 4.74
C PRO A 140 23.04 -13.08 4.54
N ASP A 141 23.48 -12.10 3.73
CA ASP A 141 22.79 -10.82 3.54
C ASP A 141 21.96 -10.75 2.26
N GLU A 142 22.22 -11.62 1.28
CA GLU A 142 21.41 -11.69 0.06
C GLU A 142 21.61 -13.03 -0.65
N VAL A 143 20.56 -13.43 -1.36
CA VAL A 143 20.58 -14.56 -2.27
C VAL A 143 19.99 -14.09 -3.60
N LEU A 144 20.76 -14.29 -4.67
CA LEU A 144 20.39 -13.92 -6.04
C LEU A 144 20.23 -15.18 -6.88
N GLY A 145 19.16 -15.23 -7.68
CA GLY A 145 18.88 -16.32 -8.60
C GLY A 145 18.48 -15.83 -9.97
N ARG A 146 18.68 -16.67 -10.99
CA ARG A 146 18.34 -16.37 -12.38
C ARG A 146 17.82 -17.59 -13.13
N LYS A 147 16.86 -17.36 -14.02
CA LYS A 147 16.31 -18.34 -14.96
C LYS A 147 16.05 -17.65 -16.30
N GLY A 148 17.04 -17.66 -17.20
CA GLY A 148 16.96 -16.97 -18.49
C GLY A 148 16.89 -15.44 -18.31
N GLU A 149 15.83 -14.81 -18.79
CA GLU A 149 15.56 -13.37 -18.60
C GLU A 149 14.87 -13.05 -17.27
N ARG A 150 14.36 -14.08 -16.58
CA ARG A 150 13.76 -13.93 -15.25
C ARG A 150 14.84 -14.03 -14.19
N GLY A 151 14.68 -13.29 -13.10
CA GLY A 151 15.54 -13.46 -11.94
C GLY A 151 14.82 -13.19 -10.64
N VAL A 152 15.48 -13.53 -9.55
CA VAL A 152 15.00 -13.36 -8.19
C VAL A 152 16.08 -12.74 -7.33
N VAL A 153 15.67 -11.79 -6.50
CA VAL A 153 16.46 -11.18 -5.45
C VAL A 153 15.78 -11.49 -4.12
N ILE A 154 16.53 -12.09 -3.19
CA ILE A 154 16.05 -12.42 -1.85
C ILE A 154 16.97 -11.75 -0.84
N ILE A 155 16.40 -10.90 0.03
CA ILE A 155 17.15 -10.14 1.03
C ILE A 155 16.48 -10.31 2.39
N PRO A 156 17.20 -10.80 3.43
CA PRO A 156 16.67 -10.90 4.77
C PRO A 156 16.75 -9.53 5.48
N THR A 157 15.75 -9.26 6.31
CA THR A 157 15.71 -8.17 7.29
C THR A 157 15.79 -8.75 8.70
N THR A 158 15.48 -7.95 9.72
CA THR A 158 15.56 -8.38 11.13
C THR A 158 14.53 -9.47 11.43
N GLN A 159 13.29 -9.28 10.96
CA GLN A 159 12.11 -10.10 11.24
C GLN A 159 11.44 -10.65 9.98
N ALA A 160 11.76 -10.13 8.79
CA ALA A 160 11.19 -10.54 7.51
C ALA A 160 12.25 -10.94 6.49
N ILE A 161 11.80 -11.49 5.37
CA ILE A 161 12.58 -11.85 4.21
C ILE A 161 11.83 -11.32 2.99
N LEU A 162 12.47 -10.45 2.22
CA LEU A 162 11.93 -9.92 0.99
C LEU A 162 12.31 -10.83 -0.17
N VAL A 163 11.33 -11.14 -1.02
CA VAL A 163 11.50 -11.89 -2.26
C VAL A 163 10.99 -11.00 -3.39
N GLY A 164 11.86 -10.63 -4.32
CA GLY A 164 11.51 -9.88 -5.52
C GLY A 164 11.88 -10.66 -6.78
N GLU A 165 10.89 -11.03 -7.58
CA GLU A 165 11.09 -11.60 -8.91
C GLU A 165 10.92 -10.53 -9.98
N TYR A 166 11.82 -10.53 -10.95
CA TYR A 166 11.79 -9.64 -12.09
C TYR A 166 11.86 -10.43 -13.39
N ASP A 167 11.25 -9.87 -14.44
CA ASP A 167 11.20 -10.43 -15.79
C ASP A 167 11.70 -9.38 -16.78
N GLY A 168 12.69 -9.73 -17.61
CA GLY A 168 13.26 -8.84 -18.62
C GLY A 168 14.03 -7.62 -18.09
N THR A 169 14.06 -7.40 -16.77
CA THR A 169 14.77 -6.27 -16.15
C THR A 169 16.24 -6.64 -15.85
N PRO A 170 17.20 -5.72 -16.04
CA PRO A 170 18.58 -5.96 -15.62
C PRO A 170 18.69 -6.25 -14.11
N ALA A 171 19.45 -7.29 -13.76
CA ALA A 171 19.58 -7.76 -12.37
C ALA A 171 20.03 -6.68 -11.38
N GLY A 172 20.92 -5.78 -11.80
CA GLY A 172 21.41 -4.69 -10.94
C GLY A 172 20.30 -3.72 -10.54
N ASP A 173 19.41 -3.40 -11.47
CA ASP A 173 18.30 -2.47 -11.25
C ASP A 173 17.25 -3.05 -10.29
N ALA A 174 16.90 -4.32 -10.48
CA ALA A 174 16.00 -5.05 -9.58
C ALA A 174 16.60 -5.16 -8.17
N ASN A 175 17.90 -5.47 -8.06
CA ASN A 175 18.58 -5.57 -6.77
C ASN A 175 18.54 -4.25 -6.00
N VAL A 176 18.82 -3.12 -6.66
CA VAL A 176 18.79 -1.80 -6.02
C VAL A 176 17.41 -1.48 -5.43
N VAL A 177 16.31 -1.86 -6.10
CA VAL A 177 14.96 -1.61 -5.59
C VAL A 177 14.67 -2.45 -4.33
N VAL A 178 14.95 -3.76 -4.39
CA VAL A 178 14.70 -4.66 -3.26
C VAL A 178 15.62 -4.34 -2.07
N ALA A 179 16.88 -3.99 -2.33
CA ALA A 179 17.85 -3.60 -1.30
C ALA A 179 17.43 -2.32 -0.57
N LYS A 180 16.99 -1.28 -1.29
CA LYS A 180 16.49 -0.05 -0.67
C LYS A 180 15.30 -0.30 0.26
N LEU A 181 14.37 -1.16 -0.16
CA LEU A 181 13.24 -1.53 0.68
C LEU A 181 13.68 -2.35 1.90
N ALA A 182 14.64 -3.26 1.73
CA ALA A 182 15.21 -4.02 2.82
C ALA A 182 15.90 -3.11 3.85
N ASP A 183 16.69 -2.14 3.39
CA ASP A 183 17.38 -1.18 4.25
C ASP A 183 16.40 -0.30 5.00
N TYR A 184 15.32 0.14 4.35
CA TYR A 184 14.24 0.86 5.02
C TYR A 184 13.60 0.01 6.11
N LEU A 185 13.22 -1.24 5.83
CA LEU A 185 12.62 -2.14 6.81
C LEU A 185 13.56 -2.40 8.00
N LYS A 186 14.85 -2.61 7.74
CA LYS A 186 15.87 -2.72 8.80
C LYS A 186 15.93 -1.45 9.65
N SER A 187 15.84 -0.26 9.03
CA SER A 187 15.88 1.02 9.74
C SER A 187 14.69 1.24 10.68
N VAL A 188 13.52 0.66 10.36
CA VAL A 188 12.31 0.72 11.20
C VAL A 188 12.19 -0.47 12.17
N GLY A 189 13.23 -1.31 12.29
CA GLY A 189 13.29 -2.43 13.23
C GLY A 189 12.63 -3.72 12.77
N TYR A 190 12.32 -3.83 11.47
CA TYR A 190 11.75 -5.01 10.83
C TYR A 190 12.80 -5.85 10.09
#